data_AF-A0A7V4XQU5-F1
#
_entry.id   AF-A0A7V4XQU5-F1
#
_cell.length_a   1.000
_cell.length_b   1.000
_cell.length_c   1.000
_cell.angle_alpha   90.00
_cell.angle_beta   90.00
_cell.angle_gamma   90.00
#
_symmetry.space_group_name_H-M   'P 1'
#
loop_
_entity.id
_entity.type
_entity.pdbx_description
1 polymer ?
#
loop_
_entity_poly.entity_id
_entity_poly.type
_entity_poly.pdbx_seq_one_letter_code
_entity_poly.pdbx_strand_id
1 'polypeptide(L)'
;MPEKQPEARNQLEKLIQLEKSLQSISQKIVPFREHLPVVRQAYELKRRLDDDKCTWGDEARKSLEALAAIGLEAAKKSLTEPQHSEETRRRALEVAIDEFYEPWRELFEEIQETMTKACEELATSIAQGISRRVHAHAIESTCQAVEEALKQVREFREAVEAEQNRDTPEGRRKRLKHFCANHCCTYEDVYTSAKVSRSSLHSWLNGKAPRAAVDIERVLAGENPLKEPEKRSSPYRPKGHASWGENSLNHR
;
A
#
# COMPACT_ATOMS: atom_id res chain seq x y z
N MET A 1 -4.40 30.19 -16.06
CA MET A 1 -4.27 29.83 -14.64
C MET A 1 -4.45 28.32 -14.56
N PRO A 2 -3.39 27.51 -14.39
CA PRO A 2 -3.54 26.05 -14.41
C PRO A 2 -4.14 25.55 -13.09
N GLU A 3 -5.12 24.66 -13.20
CA GLU A 3 -5.88 24.05 -12.11
C GLU A 3 -4.97 23.13 -11.27
N LYS A 4 -4.75 23.48 -10.00
CA LYS A 4 -4.13 22.57 -9.00
C LYS A 4 -5.16 21.49 -8.63
N GLN A 5 -5.22 20.36 -9.34
CA GLN A 5 -6.29 19.37 -9.12
C GLN A 5 -6.00 17.83 -9.12
N PRO A 6 -4.78 17.26 -9.08
CA PRO A 6 -4.62 15.80 -8.90
C PRO A 6 -3.97 15.31 -7.58
N GLU A 7 -3.37 16.17 -6.76
CA GLU A 7 -2.44 15.75 -5.68
C GLU A 7 -3.07 14.86 -4.59
N ALA A 8 -4.30 15.14 -4.14
CA ALA A 8 -4.90 14.42 -3.00
C ALA A 8 -5.40 13.00 -3.34
N ARG A 9 -5.82 12.74 -4.59
CA ARG A 9 -6.24 11.39 -5.04
C ARG A 9 -5.02 10.49 -5.24
N ASN A 10 -3.97 11.07 -5.83
CA ASN A 10 -2.68 10.41 -5.99
C ASN A 10 -2.10 10.01 -4.62
N GLN A 11 -2.27 10.85 -3.59
CA GLN A 11 -1.75 10.54 -2.25
C GLN A 11 -2.46 9.36 -1.57
N LEU A 12 -3.80 9.28 -1.58
CA LEU A 12 -4.49 8.15 -0.94
C LEU A 12 -4.19 6.81 -1.64
N GLU A 13 -4.17 6.81 -2.98
CA GLU A 13 -3.81 5.62 -3.77
C GLU A 13 -2.36 5.18 -3.50
N LYS A 14 -1.42 6.12 -3.37
CA LYS A 14 -0.03 5.86 -2.95
C LYS A 14 0.05 5.22 -1.57
N LEU A 15 -0.68 5.76 -0.58
CA LEU A 15 -0.70 5.24 0.79
C LEU A 15 -1.25 3.81 0.85
N ILE A 16 -2.31 3.51 0.10
CA ILE A 16 -2.86 2.14 -0.01
C ILE A 16 -1.83 1.18 -0.60
N GLN A 17 -1.13 1.59 -1.66
CA GLN A 17 -0.12 0.74 -2.28
C GLN A 17 1.08 0.52 -1.36
N LEU A 18 1.53 1.57 -0.67
CA LEU A 18 2.61 1.51 0.31
C LEU A 18 2.25 0.59 1.50
N GLU A 19 1.03 0.69 2.03
CA GLU A 19 0.54 -0.19 3.08
C GLU A 19 0.60 -1.65 2.67
N LYS A 20 0.17 -1.99 1.44
CA LYS A 20 0.24 -3.36 0.91
C LYS A 20 1.68 -3.86 0.81
N SER A 21 2.60 -3.02 0.33
CA SER A 21 4.03 -3.35 0.27
C SER A 21 4.61 -3.61 1.66
N LEU A 22 4.35 -2.73 2.63
CA LEU A 22 4.80 -2.91 4.02
C LEU A 22 4.18 -4.16 4.66
N GLN A 23 2.92 -4.47 4.37
CA GLN A 23 2.26 -5.68 4.85
C GLN A 23 2.90 -6.94 4.26
N SER A 24 3.18 -6.96 2.96
CA SER A 24 3.92 -8.06 2.30
C SER A 24 5.28 -8.28 2.94
N ILE A 25 6.05 -7.20 3.14
CA ILE A 25 7.36 -7.25 3.80
C ILE A 25 7.23 -7.78 5.23
N SER A 26 6.26 -7.28 6.01
CA SER A 26 6.05 -7.73 7.39
C SER A 26 5.82 -9.25 7.48
N GLN A 27 5.15 -9.84 6.49
CA GLN A 27 4.94 -11.29 6.39
C GLN A 27 6.24 -12.03 6.04
N LYS A 28 7.01 -11.53 5.06
CA LYS A 28 8.30 -12.11 4.65
C LYS A 28 9.35 -12.09 5.76
N ILE A 29 9.29 -11.13 6.68
CA ILE A 29 10.24 -10.98 7.80
C ILE A 29 10.00 -12.01 8.92
N VAL A 30 8.77 -12.54 9.07
CA VAL A 30 8.39 -13.42 10.19
C VAL A 30 9.37 -14.60 10.40
N PRO A 31 9.73 -15.38 9.36
CA PRO A 31 10.65 -16.50 9.53
C PRO A 31 12.03 -16.08 10.03
N PHE A 32 12.54 -14.92 9.60
CA PHE A 32 13.82 -14.39 10.07
C PHE A 32 13.76 -14.05 11.55
N ARG A 33 12.67 -13.42 12.02
CA ARG A 33 12.49 -13.10 13.43
C ARG A 33 12.39 -14.38 14.29
N GLU A 34 11.66 -15.38 13.81
CA GLU A 34 11.44 -16.64 14.54
C GLU A 34 12.70 -17.48 14.63
N HIS A 35 13.53 -17.50 13.57
CA HIS A 35 14.73 -18.34 13.50
C HIS A 35 16.00 -17.66 14.01
N LEU A 36 16.02 -16.32 14.11
CA LEU A 36 17.19 -15.55 14.57
C LEU A 36 17.79 -16.03 15.91
N PRO A 37 17.01 -16.40 16.95
CA PRO A 37 17.59 -16.89 18.19
C PRO A 37 18.46 -18.14 18.00
N VAL A 38 18.04 -19.07 17.13
CA VAL A 38 18.79 -20.30 16.82
C VAL A 38 20.09 -19.96 16.10
N VAL A 39 20.03 -19.05 15.12
CA VAL A 39 21.20 -18.62 14.35
C VAL A 39 22.20 -17.84 15.21
N ARG A 40 21.72 -17.00 16.15
CA ARG A 40 22.57 -16.29 17.12
C ARG A 40 23.32 -17.26 18.02
N GLN A 41 22.65 -18.29 18.53
CA GLN A 41 23.30 -19.32 19.36
C GLN A 41 24.41 -20.03 18.59
N ALA A 42 24.16 -20.40 17.32
CA ALA A 42 25.17 -20.99 16.45
C ALA A 42 26.37 -20.06 16.21
N TYR A 43 26.10 -18.78 15.97
CA TYR A 43 27.14 -17.76 15.78
C TYR A 43 28.00 -17.55 17.04
N GLU A 44 27.37 -17.51 18.22
CA GLU A 44 28.07 -17.40 19.50
C GLU A 44 28.95 -18.62 19.76
N LEU A 45 28.44 -19.82 19.50
CA LEU A 45 29.21 -21.06 19.63
C LEU A 45 30.44 -21.08 18.71
N LYS A 46 30.28 -20.63 17.46
CA LYS A 46 31.40 -20.47 16.51
C LYS A 46 32.49 -19.53 17.06
N ARG A 47 32.14 -18.52 17.87
CA ARG A 47 33.08 -17.55 18.44
C ARG A 47 33.84 -18.06 19.68
N ARG A 48 33.34 -19.06 20.41
CA ARG A 48 33.90 -19.53 21.70
C ARG A 48 34.93 -20.67 21.59
N LEU A 49 35.61 -20.80 20.45
CA LEU A 49 36.40 -21.98 20.08
C LEU A 49 37.52 -22.38 21.07
N ASP A 50 37.95 -21.48 21.97
CA ASP A 50 39.06 -21.73 22.89
C ASP A 50 38.66 -22.42 24.22
N ASP A 51 37.36 -22.61 24.48
CA ASP A 51 36.85 -23.22 25.70
C ASP A 51 36.51 -24.71 25.48
N ASP A 52 37.28 -25.61 26.11
CA ASP A 52 37.07 -27.07 26.21
C ASP A 52 36.54 -27.79 24.95
N LYS A 53 37.46 -28.46 24.24
CA LYS A 53 37.23 -29.14 22.96
C LYS A 53 36.17 -30.24 22.99
N CYS A 54 36.04 -30.96 24.11
CA CYS A 54 35.07 -32.05 24.20
C CYS A 54 33.64 -31.50 24.28
N THR A 55 33.42 -30.44 25.07
CA THR A 55 32.11 -29.79 25.19
C THR A 55 31.71 -29.05 23.92
N TRP A 56 32.66 -28.42 23.24
CA TRP A 56 32.39 -27.70 21.99
C TRP A 56 31.83 -28.62 20.89
N GLY A 57 32.40 -29.82 20.75
CA GLY A 57 31.96 -30.79 19.75
C GLY A 57 30.47 -31.16 19.88
N ASP A 58 30.03 -31.46 21.10
CA ASP A 58 28.64 -31.83 21.38
C ASP A 58 27.68 -30.63 21.22
N GLU A 59 28.09 -29.44 21.63
CA GLU A 59 27.34 -28.20 21.40
C GLU A 59 27.20 -27.89 19.91
N ALA A 60 28.26 -28.08 19.12
CA ALA A 60 28.26 -27.83 17.68
C ALA A 60 27.29 -28.76 16.97
N ARG A 61 27.23 -30.03 17.39
CA ARG A 61 26.25 -30.98 16.87
C ARG A 61 24.81 -30.56 17.20
N LYS A 62 24.53 -30.23 18.46
CA LYS A 62 23.18 -29.76 18.87
C LYS A 62 22.76 -28.50 18.13
N SER A 63 23.71 -27.58 17.91
CA SER A 63 23.47 -26.37 17.13
C SER A 63 23.15 -26.68 15.67
N LEU A 64 23.86 -27.61 15.03
CA LEU A 64 23.54 -28.07 13.67
C LEU A 64 22.18 -28.77 13.61
N GLU A 65 21.82 -29.57 14.61
CA GLU A 65 20.47 -30.18 14.72
C GLU A 65 19.37 -29.12 14.78
N ALA A 66 19.58 -28.05 15.56
CA ALA A 66 18.64 -26.93 15.64
C ALA A 66 18.54 -26.13 14.33
N LEU A 67 19.68 -25.87 13.67
CA LEU A 67 19.73 -25.20 12.36
C LEU A 67 19.07 -26.03 11.26
N ALA A 68 19.22 -27.35 11.29
CA ALA A 68 18.55 -28.26 10.36
C ALA A 68 17.02 -28.27 10.58
N ALA A 69 16.57 -28.17 11.83
CA ALA A 69 15.15 -28.14 12.19
C ALA A 69 14.43 -26.89 11.68
N ILE A 70 15.12 -25.74 11.59
CA ILE A 70 14.57 -24.52 10.97
C ILE A 70 14.72 -24.49 9.44
N GLY A 71 15.23 -25.58 8.85
CA GLY A 71 15.22 -25.80 7.40
C GLY A 71 16.54 -25.56 6.67
N LEU A 72 17.64 -25.24 7.36
CA LEU A 72 18.93 -24.95 6.70
C LEU A 72 19.58 -26.21 6.14
N GLU A 73 19.83 -26.22 4.84
CA GLU A 73 20.30 -27.36 4.07
C GLU A 73 21.76 -27.70 4.37
N ALA A 74 22.61 -26.69 4.61
CA ALA A 74 24.00 -26.92 5.00
C ALA A 74 24.10 -27.71 6.33
N ALA A 75 23.21 -27.40 7.28
CA ALA A 75 23.13 -28.10 8.55
C ALA A 75 22.61 -29.54 8.36
N LYS A 76 21.55 -29.74 7.55
CA LYS A 76 21.02 -31.08 7.24
C LYS A 76 22.08 -31.97 6.59
N LYS A 77 22.79 -31.46 5.57
CA LYS A 77 23.85 -32.20 4.87
C LYS A 77 24.95 -32.62 5.83
N SER A 78 25.41 -31.70 6.68
CA SER A 78 26.41 -32.02 7.70
C SER A 78 25.95 -33.16 8.61
N LEU A 79 24.70 -33.18 9.08
CA LEU A 79 24.24 -34.24 9.98
C LEU A 79 24.17 -35.64 9.32
N THR A 80 24.13 -35.73 7.99
CA THR A 80 24.06 -36.99 7.23
C THR A 80 25.42 -37.59 6.85
N GLU A 81 26.49 -36.81 6.93
CA GLU A 81 27.84 -37.25 6.55
C GLU A 81 28.57 -37.93 7.72
N PRO A 82 29.16 -39.13 7.53
CA PRO A 82 29.86 -39.85 8.60
C PRO A 82 31.22 -39.18 8.94
N GLN A 83 31.43 -38.96 10.25
CA GLN A 83 32.65 -38.43 10.88
C GLN A 83 33.07 -37.00 10.51
N HIS A 84 32.47 -36.02 11.20
CA HIS A 84 32.94 -34.64 11.17
C HIS A 84 34.07 -34.39 12.16
N SER A 85 35.25 -34.08 11.61
CA SER A 85 36.28 -33.36 12.34
C SER A 85 35.71 -32.05 12.91
N GLU A 86 36.32 -31.51 13.95
CA GLU A 86 35.95 -30.22 14.55
C GLU A 86 35.90 -29.10 13.50
N GLU A 87 36.89 -29.10 12.60
CA GLU A 87 36.96 -28.15 11.50
C GLU A 87 35.81 -28.30 10.49
N THR A 88 35.36 -29.53 10.24
CA THR A 88 34.20 -29.77 9.38
C THR A 88 32.92 -29.25 10.02
N ARG A 89 32.71 -29.45 11.34
CA ARG A 89 31.54 -28.91 12.06
C ARG A 89 31.55 -27.40 12.07
N ARG A 90 32.73 -26.78 12.23
CA ARG A 90 32.89 -25.33 12.18
C ARG A 90 32.50 -24.77 10.81
N ARG A 91 33.00 -25.36 9.72
CA ARG A 91 32.62 -24.95 8.37
C ARG A 91 31.13 -25.15 8.12
N ALA A 92 30.54 -26.24 8.61
CA ALA A 92 29.10 -26.46 8.49
C ALA A 92 28.27 -25.39 9.23
N LEU A 93 28.67 -25.00 10.45
CA LEU A 93 28.04 -23.90 11.18
C LEU A 93 28.17 -22.57 10.41
N GLU A 94 29.34 -22.28 9.87
CA GLU A 94 29.58 -21.08 9.06
C GLU A 94 28.68 -21.03 7.82
N VAL A 95 28.67 -22.09 7.02
CA VAL A 95 27.85 -22.17 5.80
C VAL A 95 26.37 -22.08 6.14
N ALA A 96 25.90 -22.73 7.22
CA ALA A 96 24.50 -22.63 7.63
C ALA A 96 24.13 -21.22 8.11
N ILE A 97 25.02 -20.52 8.83
CA ILE A 97 24.80 -19.13 9.22
C ILE A 97 24.71 -18.24 7.97
N ASP A 98 25.61 -18.41 7.01
CA ASP A 98 25.59 -17.64 5.76
C ASP A 98 24.33 -17.92 4.93
N GLU A 99 23.90 -19.18 4.86
CA GLU A 99 22.65 -19.62 4.21
C GLU A 99 21.42 -18.89 4.78
N PHE A 100 21.40 -18.60 6.09
CA PHE A 100 20.33 -17.82 6.70
C PHE A 100 20.40 -16.32 6.31
N TYR A 101 21.59 -15.75 6.20
CA TYR A 101 21.77 -14.32 5.93
C TYR A 101 21.68 -13.94 4.45
N GLU A 102 21.85 -14.89 3.51
CA GLU A 102 21.66 -14.62 2.08
C GLU A 102 20.26 -14.11 1.73
N PRO A 103 19.16 -14.85 1.99
CA PRO A 103 17.82 -14.38 1.66
C PRO A 103 17.41 -13.16 2.51
N TRP A 104 18.01 -12.99 3.70
CA TRP A 104 17.81 -11.78 4.50
C TRP A 104 18.36 -10.54 3.80
N ARG A 105 19.52 -10.65 3.14
CA ARG A 105 20.13 -9.53 2.42
C ARG A 105 19.24 -9.03 1.30
N GLU A 106 18.69 -9.96 0.51
CA GLU A 106 17.75 -9.63 -0.58
C GLU A 106 16.49 -8.95 -0.04
N LEU A 107 15.91 -9.50 1.04
CA LEU A 107 14.75 -8.89 1.68
C LEU A 107 15.07 -7.51 2.28
N PHE A 108 16.29 -7.33 2.79
CA PHE A 108 16.71 -6.06 3.38
C PHE A 108 16.78 -4.93 2.35
N GLU A 109 17.15 -5.21 1.10
CA GLU A 109 17.10 -4.23 0.02
C GLU A 109 15.65 -3.79 -0.26
N GLU A 110 14.71 -4.75 -0.32
CA GLU A 110 13.26 -4.48 -0.47
C GLU A 110 12.71 -3.64 0.71
N ILE A 111 13.16 -3.97 1.94
CA ILE A 111 12.85 -3.19 3.14
C ILE A 111 13.35 -1.76 2.98
N GLN A 112 14.62 -1.55 2.64
CA GLN A 112 15.19 -0.21 2.53
C GLN A 112 14.45 0.67 1.51
N GLU A 113 14.12 0.13 0.34
CA GLU A 113 13.38 0.86 -0.69
C GLU A 113 11.98 1.24 -0.20
N THR A 114 11.26 0.29 0.40
CA THR A 114 9.89 0.53 0.87
C THR A 114 9.85 1.47 2.07
N MET A 115 10.83 1.37 2.97
CA MET A 115 10.97 2.26 4.12
C MET A 115 11.32 3.69 3.70
N THR A 116 12.10 3.86 2.63
CA THR A 116 12.37 5.18 2.05
C THR A 116 11.08 5.84 1.58
N LYS A 117 10.25 5.11 0.80
CA LYS A 117 8.94 5.58 0.35
C LYS A 117 8.00 5.89 1.53
N ALA A 118 8.03 5.06 2.57
CA ALA A 118 7.24 5.33 3.77
C ALA A 118 7.68 6.61 4.49
N CYS A 119 8.98 6.85 4.59
CA CYS A 119 9.52 8.05 5.22
C CYS A 119 9.20 9.34 4.44
N GLU A 120 8.99 9.26 3.12
CA GLU A 120 8.56 10.40 2.30
C GLU A 120 7.11 10.83 2.58
N GLU A 121 6.24 9.89 2.93
CA GLU A 121 4.81 10.17 3.19
C GLU A 121 4.52 10.49 4.67
N LEU A 122 5.36 10.04 5.60
CA LEU A 122 5.17 10.24 7.03
C LEU A 122 5.73 11.58 7.52
N ALA A 123 5.25 12.03 8.69
CA ALA A 123 5.80 13.21 9.35
C ALA A 123 7.29 13.03 9.66
N THR A 124 8.09 14.09 9.48
CA THR A 124 9.55 14.05 9.59
C THR A 124 10.07 13.43 10.90
N SER A 125 9.44 13.74 12.04
CA SER A 125 9.84 13.16 13.33
C SER A 125 9.64 11.64 13.40
N ILE A 126 8.54 11.14 12.85
CA ILE A 126 8.22 9.71 12.79
C ILE A 126 9.19 9.02 11.82
N ALA A 127 9.35 9.58 10.62
CA ALA A 127 10.27 9.07 9.60
C ALA A 127 11.71 8.95 10.13
N GLN A 128 12.20 9.95 10.86
CA GLN A 128 13.52 9.90 11.49
C GLN A 128 13.63 8.82 12.57
N GLY A 129 12.61 8.63 13.42
CA GLY A 129 12.61 7.59 14.45
C GLY A 129 12.60 6.17 13.87
N ILE A 130 11.93 5.99 12.75
CA ILE A 130 11.84 4.70 12.04
C ILE A 130 13.14 4.40 11.29
N SER A 131 13.61 5.33 10.44
CA SER A 131 14.82 5.15 9.62
C SER A 131 16.07 4.84 10.45
N ARG A 132 16.20 5.43 11.65
CA ARG A 132 17.31 5.17 12.58
C ARG A 132 17.39 3.73 13.11
N ARG A 133 16.35 2.91 12.91
CA ARG A 133 16.28 1.53 13.40
C ARG A 133 16.41 0.49 12.30
N VAL A 134 16.48 0.91 11.03
CA VAL A 134 16.60 0.02 9.87
C VAL A 134 18.07 -0.27 9.60
N HIS A 135 18.52 -1.48 9.95
CA HIS A 135 19.90 -1.92 9.76
C HIS A 135 19.99 -3.38 9.30
N ALA A 136 20.93 -3.65 8.38
CA ALA A 136 21.13 -4.97 7.80
C ALA A 136 21.50 -6.02 8.86
N HIS A 137 22.25 -5.63 9.89
CA HIS A 137 22.74 -6.55 10.92
C HIS A 137 21.87 -6.57 12.20
N ALA A 138 20.89 -5.68 12.31
CA ALA A 138 19.98 -5.61 13.46
C ALA A 138 18.57 -6.03 13.07
N ILE A 139 18.42 -7.32 12.70
CA ILE A 139 17.15 -7.90 12.20
C ILE A 139 15.96 -7.50 13.09
N GLU A 140 16.02 -7.75 14.40
CA GLU A 140 14.92 -7.41 15.33
C GLU A 140 14.53 -5.93 15.30
N SER A 141 15.52 -5.04 15.30
CA SER A 141 15.30 -3.59 15.22
C SER A 141 14.63 -3.22 13.89
N THR A 142 15.08 -3.82 12.79
CA THR A 142 14.49 -3.64 11.46
C THR A 142 13.06 -4.18 11.40
N CYS A 143 12.78 -5.35 11.99
CA CYS A 143 11.43 -5.90 12.09
C CYS A 143 10.47 -4.93 12.79
N GLN A 144 10.89 -4.42 13.95
CA GLN A 144 10.11 -3.44 14.72
C GLN A 144 9.88 -2.14 13.93
N ALA A 145 10.90 -1.67 13.21
CA ALA A 145 10.79 -0.48 12.38
C ALA A 145 9.77 -0.65 11.24
N VAL A 146 9.74 -1.83 10.60
CA VAL A 146 8.75 -2.15 9.56
C VAL A 146 7.33 -2.22 10.13
N GLU A 147 7.14 -2.89 11.28
CA GLU A 147 5.84 -2.97 11.94
C GLU A 147 5.31 -1.59 12.36
N GLU A 148 6.20 -0.74 12.88
CA GLU A 148 5.85 0.63 13.24
C GLU A 148 5.54 1.48 12.02
N ALA A 149 6.31 1.38 10.94
CA ALA A 149 6.01 2.07 9.69
C ALA A 149 4.65 1.65 9.12
N LEU A 150 4.34 0.35 9.11
CA LEU A 150 3.04 -0.15 8.67
C LEU A 150 1.90 0.45 9.49
N LYS A 151 2.06 0.49 10.82
CA LYS A 151 1.08 1.11 11.73
C LYS A 151 0.90 2.60 11.43
N GLN A 152 2.00 3.35 11.31
CA GLN A 152 1.96 4.79 11.05
C GLN A 152 1.35 5.13 9.69
N VAL A 153 1.66 4.36 8.64
CA VAL A 153 1.06 4.52 7.32
C VAL A 153 -0.45 4.26 7.35
N ARG A 154 -0.90 3.24 8.09
CA ARG A 154 -2.34 2.97 8.29
C ARG A 154 -3.05 4.11 8.98
N GLU A 155 -2.52 4.57 10.11
CA GLU A 155 -3.08 5.69 10.87
C GLU A 155 -3.14 6.96 10.01
N PHE A 156 -2.10 7.22 9.22
CA PHE A 156 -2.07 8.36 8.31
C PHE A 156 -3.08 8.23 7.16
N ARG A 157 -3.19 7.05 6.53
CA ARG A 157 -4.19 6.76 5.50
C ARG A 157 -5.61 6.99 6.02
N GLU A 158 -5.92 6.45 7.20
CA GLU A 158 -7.22 6.60 7.85
C GLU A 158 -7.53 8.06 8.19
N ALA A 159 -6.54 8.82 8.66
CA ALA A 159 -6.69 10.25 8.89
C ALA A 159 -6.98 11.03 7.59
N VAL A 160 -6.28 10.71 6.49
CA VAL A 160 -6.52 11.31 5.17
C VAL A 160 -7.92 10.97 4.67
N GLU A 161 -8.34 9.71 4.80
CA GLU A 161 -9.68 9.25 4.41
C GLU A 161 -10.78 9.93 5.25
N ALA A 162 -10.61 10.01 6.57
CA ALA A 162 -11.53 10.69 7.46
C ALA A 162 -11.66 12.19 7.13
N GLU A 163 -10.56 12.86 6.81
CA GLU A 163 -10.58 14.28 6.41
C GLU A 163 -11.24 14.48 5.03
N GLN A 164 -11.07 13.54 4.09
CA GLN A 164 -11.81 13.55 2.82
C GLN A 164 -13.33 13.37 3.03
N ASN A 165 -13.71 12.57 4.01
CA ASN A 165 -15.11 12.27 4.34
C ASN A 165 -15.75 13.24 5.34
N ARG A 166 -14.98 14.20 5.88
CA ARG A 166 -15.46 15.16 6.87
C ARG A 166 -16.59 16.03 6.32
N ASP A 167 -17.57 16.35 7.16
CA ASP A 167 -18.73 17.16 6.78
C ASP A 167 -18.44 18.68 6.79
N THR A 168 -17.36 19.08 6.12
CA THR A 168 -16.97 20.47 5.87
C THR A 168 -17.34 20.90 4.45
N PRO A 169 -17.47 22.20 4.14
CA PRO A 169 -17.64 22.68 2.77
C PRO A 169 -16.61 22.12 1.79
N GLU A 170 -15.34 22.09 2.19
CA GLU A 170 -14.23 21.53 1.40
C GLU A 170 -14.37 20.01 1.23
N GLY A 171 -14.73 19.29 2.29
CA GLY A 171 -14.98 17.84 2.24
C GLY A 171 -16.13 17.48 1.30
N ARG A 172 -17.26 18.19 1.39
CA ARG A 172 -18.41 18.03 0.49
C ARG A 172 -18.04 18.26 -0.98
N ARG A 173 -17.26 19.33 -1.27
CA ARG A 173 -16.76 19.60 -2.63
C ARG A 173 -15.85 18.47 -3.13
N LYS A 174 -14.95 17.97 -2.29
CA LYS A 174 -14.07 16.84 -2.63
C LYS A 174 -14.87 15.57 -2.92
N ARG A 175 -15.81 15.19 -2.05
CA ARG A 175 -16.70 14.01 -2.24
C ARG A 175 -17.47 14.10 -3.54
N LEU A 176 -18.14 15.23 -3.80
CA LEU A 176 -18.90 15.44 -5.03
C LEU A 176 -18.02 15.35 -6.27
N LYS A 177 -16.85 15.99 -6.25
CA LYS A 177 -15.88 15.91 -7.34
C LYS A 177 -15.38 14.49 -7.57
N HIS A 178 -15.08 13.75 -6.50
CA HIS A 178 -14.60 12.37 -6.56
C HIS A 178 -15.65 11.45 -7.17
N PHE A 179 -16.89 11.54 -6.69
CA PHE A 179 -18.02 10.78 -7.23
C PHE A 179 -18.19 11.02 -8.73
N CYS A 180 -18.21 12.28 -9.15
CA CYS A 180 -18.34 12.64 -10.57
C CYS A 180 -17.19 12.09 -11.44
N ALA A 181 -15.95 12.11 -10.93
CA ALA A 181 -14.81 11.55 -11.64
C ALA A 181 -14.89 10.02 -11.79
N ASN A 182 -15.41 9.32 -10.79
CA ASN A 182 -15.52 7.85 -10.81
C ASN A 182 -16.70 7.35 -11.65
N HIS A 183 -17.82 8.08 -11.63
CA HIS A 183 -19.04 7.71 -12.35
C HIS A 183 -19.19 8.42 -13.69
N CYS A 184 -18.16 9.15 -14.14
CA CYS A 184 -18.15 9.92 -15.38
C CYS A 184 -19.39 10.83 -15.53
N CYS A 185 -19.79 11.50 -14.46
CA CYS A 185 -20.98 12.35 -14.42
C CYS A 185 -20.63 13.79 -14.02
N THR A 186 -21.62 14.68 -14.08
CA THR A 186 -21.51 16.08 -13.72
C THR A 186 -22.25 16.39 -12.42
N TYR A 187 -22.01 17.57 -11.85
CA TYR A 187 -22.73 18.02 -10.65
C TYR A 187 -24.24 18.15 -10.92
N GLU A 188 -24.62 18.39 -12.17
CA GLU A 188 -26.01 18.43 -12.61
C GLU A 188 -26.68 17.07 -12.55
N ASP A 189 -25.99 16.02 -12.98
CA ASP A 189 -26.50 14.66 -12.88
C ASP A 189 -26.74 14.28 -11.42
N VAL A 190 -25.86 14.73 -10.51
CA VAL A 190 -26.00 14.49 -9.06
C VAL A 190 -27.21 15.21 -8.47
N TYR A 191 -27.37 16.53 -8.66
CA TYR A 191 -28.54 17.23 -8.07
C TYR A 191 -29.86 16.78 -8.71
N THR A 192 -29.85 16.42 -9.99
CA THR A 192 -31.03 15.93 -10.71
C THR A 192 -31.45 14.54 -10.23
N SER A 193 -30.47 13.67 -9.94
CA SER A 193 -30.71 12.34 -9.37
C SER A 193 -31.15 12.41 -7.91
N ALA A 194 -30.60 13.36 -7.15
CA ALA A 194 -31.01 13.64 -5.78
C ALA A 194 -32.39 14.34 -5.69
N LYS A 195 -33.00 14.73 -6.81
CA LYS A 195 -34.27 15.49 -6.88
C LYS A 195 -34.21 16.81 -6.10
N VAL A 196 -33.03 17.43 -6.06
CA VAL A 196 -32.83 18.74 -5.41
C VAL A 196 -32.48 19.81 -6.45
N SER A 197 -32.70 21.07 -6.09
CA SER A 197 -32.34 22.19 -6.96
C SER A 197 -30.83 22.45 -6.97
N ARG A 198 -30.34 23.12 -8.02
CA ARG A 198 -28.95 23.62 -8.07
C ARG A 198 -28.58 24.51 -6.88
N SER A 199 -29.52 25.35 -6.41
CA SER A 199 -29.29 26.19 -5.23
C SER A 199 -29.23 25.39 -3.93
N SER A 200 -29.99 24.28 -3.83
CA SER A 200 -29.91 23.32 -2.73
C SER A 200 -28.55 22.61 -2.70
N LEU A 201 -28.02 22.17 -3.86
CA LEU A 201 -26.67 21.62 -3.96
C LEU A 201 -25.62 22.64 -3.50
N HIS A 202 -25.71 23.89 -3.98
CA HIS A 202 -24.79 24.94 -3.55
C HIS A 202 -24.91 25.24 -2.04
N SER A 203 -26.12 25.18 -1.49
CA SER A 203 -26.34 25.38 -0.05
C SER A 203 -25.78 24.22 0.78
N TRP A 204 -25.90 22.98 0.30
CA TRP A 204 -25.26 21.81 0.92
C TRP A 204 -23.74 21.93 0.88
N LEU A 205 -23.15 22.29 -0.27
CA LEU A 205 -21.71 22.53 -0.41
C LEU A 205 -21.16 23.59 0.56
N ASN A 206 -22.00 24.48 1.08
CA ASN A 206 -21.62 25.50 2.06
C ASN A 206 -22.14 25.23 3.49
N GLY A 207 -22.73 24.05 3.75
CA GLY A 207 -23.19 23.63 5.08
C GLY A 207 -24.49 24.25 5.55
N LYS A 208 -25.32 24.75 4.63
CA LYS A 208 -26.54 25.51 4.93
C LYS A 208 -27.84 24.80 4.54
N ALA A 209 -27.80 23.54 4.10
CA ALA A 209 -29.00 22.81 3.64
C ALA A 209 -29.09 21.37 4.20
N PRO A 210 -29.47 21.18 5.47
CA PRO A 210 -29.54 19.86 6.11
C PRO A 210 -30.59 18.93 5.48
N ARG A 211 -31.67 19.47 4.90
CA ARG A 211 -32.70 18.65 4.22
C ARG A 211 -32.22 18.10 2.87
N ALA A 212 -31.59 18.94 2.05
CA ALA A 212 -31.02 18.51 0.78
C ALA A 212 -29.79 17.62 0.95
N ALA A 213 -29.10 17.73 2.10
CA ALA A 213 -27.93 16.93 2.40
C ALA A 213 -28.22 15.42 2.33
N VAL A 214 -29.33 14.97 2.93
CA VAL A 214 -29.69 13.55 2.96
C VAL A 214 -29.83 12.98 1.57
N ASP A 215 -30.56 13.66 0.68
CA ASP A 215 -30.81 13.16 -0.67
C ASP A 215 -29.56 13.20 -1.57
N ILE A 216 -28.71 14.21 -1.40
CA ILE A 216 -27.41 14.29 -2.10
C ILE A 216 -26.48 13.17 -1.62
N GLU A 217 -26.33 12.97 -0.31
CA GLU A 217 -25.44 11.94 0.24
C GLU A 217 -25.91 10.52 -0.14
N ARG A 218 -27.22 10.26 -0.26
CA ARG A 218 -27.75 8.99 -0.78
C ARG A 218 -27.33 8.69 -2.22
N VAL A 219 -27.25 9.71 -3.07
CA VAL A 219 -26.72 9.55 -4.44
C VAL A 219 -25.22 9.27 -4.38
N LEU A 220 -24.47 10.01 -3.56
CA LEU A 220 -23.02 9.83 -3.41
C LEU A 220 -22.66 8.45 -2.83
N ALA A 221 -23.51 7.87 -1.97
CA ALA A 221 -23.39 6.53 -1.41
C ALA A 221 -23.83 5.41 -2.38
N GLY A 222 -24.37 5.76 -3.55
CA GLY A 222 -24.88 4.80 -4.53
C GLY A 222 -26.23 4.18 -4.17
N GLU A 223 -26.90 4.63 -3.11
CA GLU A 223 -28.26 4.19 -2.75
C GLU A 223 -29.30 4.66 -3.77
N ASN A 224 -29.07 5.82 -4.38
CA ASN A 224 -29.86 6.34 -5.49
C ASN A 224 -29.03 6.33 -6.79
N PRO A 225 -29.43 5.55 -7.81
CA PRO A 225 -28.70 5.51 -9.07
C PRO A 225 -28.74 6.87 -9.76
N LEU A 226 -27.66 7.19 -10.47
CA LEU A 226 -27.66 8.31 -11.41
C LEU A 226 -28.78 8.09 -12.42
N LYS A 227 -29.65 9.09 -12.62
CA LYS A 227 -30.61 9.05 -13.72
C LYS A 227 -29.83 8.87 -15.02
N GLU A 228 -30.22 7.89 -15.82
CA GLU A 228 -29.71 7.77 -17.19
C GLU A 228 -29.89 9.14 -17.88
N PRO A 229 -28.89 9.62 -18.62
CA PRO A 229 -29.07 10.84 -19.38
C PRO A 229 -30.25 10.60 -20.30
N GLU A 230 -31.36 11.31 -20.08
CA GLU A 230 -32.41 11.41 -21.07
C GLU A 230 -31.70 11.76 -22.37
N LYS A 231 -31.77 10.84 -23.35
CA LYS A 231 -31.15 11.00 -24.65
C LYS A 231 -31.35 12.46 -25.04
N ARG A 232 -30.27 13.24 -25.09
CA ARG A 232 -30.31 14.64 -25.51
C ARG A 232 -30.90 14.60 -26.92
N SER A 233 -32.21 14.81 -27.02
CA SER A 233 -32.94 14.89 -28.26
C SER A 233 -32.40 16.13 -28.94
N SER A 234 -31.49 15.90 -29.87
CA SER A 234 -30.94 16.91 -30.76
C SER A 234 -32.09 17.74 -31.33
N PRO A 235 -32.16 19.05 -31.08
CA PRO A 235 -33.12 19.91 -31.75
C PRO A 235 -32.49 20.40 -33.04
N TYR A 236 -32.12 19.49 -33.95
CA TYR A 236 -31.90 19.85 -35.34
C TYR A 236 -33.14 19.45 -36.15
N ARG A 237 -34.10 20.37 -36.15
CA ARG A 237 -35.23 20.40 -37.08
C ARG A 237 -34.70 20.96 -38.41
N PRO A 238 -34.67 20.21 -39.52
CA PRO A 238 -34.33 20.79 -40.81
C PRO A 238 -35.41 21.82 -41.15
N LYS A 239 -35.01 23.07 -41.39
CA LYS A 239 -35.92 24.08 -41.96
C LYS A 239 -36.31 23.62 -43.36
N GLY A 240 -37.59 23.32 -43.53
CA GLY A 240 -38.19 23.21 -44.86
C GLY A 240 -38.03 24.53 -45.60
N HIS A 241 -37.32 24.49 -46.72
CA HIS A 241 -37.41 25.54 -47.72
C HIS A 241 -38.63 25.24 -48.60
N ALA A 242 -39.59 26.15 -48.56
CA ALA A 242 -40.74 26.19 -49.45
C ALA A 242 -40.28 26.34 -50.90
N SER A 243 -40.96 25.61 -51.78
CA SER A 243 -40.91 25.78 -53.22
C SER A 243 -41.52 27.12 -53.63
N TRP A 244 -40.86 27.80 -54.57
CA TRP A 244 -41.53 28.62 -55.58
C TRP A 244 -41.13 28.02 -56.91
N GLY A 245 -42.14 27.66 -57.71
CA GLY A 245 -41.98 26.97 -58.97
C GLY A 245 -41.79 27.91 -60.15
N GLU A 246 -41.66 27.25 -61.30
CA GLU A 246 -41.82 27.76 -62.68
C GLU A 246 -40.69 28.72 -63.16
N ASN A 247 -40.07 28.54 -64.32
CA ASN A 247 -40.54 27.93 -65.56
C ASN A 247 -39.35 27.60 -66.49
N SER A 248 -39.54 26.54 -67.29
CA SER A 248 -39.15 26.35 -68.70
C SER A 248 -37.95 27.12 -69.28
N LEU A 249 -37.01 26.40 -69.91
CA LEU A 249 -36.86 26.42 -71.38
C LEU A 249 -35.83 25.39 -71.89
N ASN A 250 -36.28 24.64 -72.90
CA ASN A 250 -35.53 23.76 -73.80
C ASN A 250 -34.36 24.48 -74.50
N HIS A 251 -33.25 23.78 -74.77
CA HIS A 251 -32.93 23.19 -76.08
C HIS A 251 -31.43 22.88 -76.24
N ARG A 252 -31.18 21.67 -76.76
CA ARG A 252 -30.00 21.15 -77.50
C ARG A 252 -28.73 20.86 -76.72
#